data_AF-K1TUD7-F1
#
_entry.id   AF-K1TUD7-F1
#
_cell.length_a   1.000
_cell.length_b   1.000
_cell.length_c   1.000
_cell.angle_alpha   90.00
_cell.angle_beta   90.00
_cell.angle_gamma   90.00
#
_symmetry.space_group_name_H-M   'P 1'
#
loop_
_entity.id
_entity.type
_entity.pdbx_description
1 polymer ?
#
loop_
_entity_poly.entity_id
_entity_poly.type
_entity_poly.pdbx_seq_one_letter_code
_entity_poly.pdbx_strand_id
1 'polypeptide(L)'
;GNALLIAGSYGMSGASVLATKACLRTGAGKVTAHTPKRNYEIMQISVPEAVLQMDAEETIFSEPVDTEMFDALGVGPGLGQNETTAIALIAQLRRATCPLVIDADALNILSSHRAWMQQLPKNIIMTPHPKEFDRLAGNASSSCTERLMKASELAERLQAYIILKGTLFCTLPP
;
A
#
# COMPACT_ATOMS: atom_id res chain seq x y z
N GLY A 1 -2.27 -12.06 -14.86
CA GLY A 1 -2.17 -10.75 -14.19
C GLY A 1 -0.72 -10.37 -14.03
N ASN A 2 -0.37 -9.13 -14.38
CA ASN A 2 0.89 -8.46 -14.12
C ASN A 2 0.72 -7.50 -12.94
N ALA A 3 1.33 -7.79 -11.79
CA ALA A 3 1.19 -6.98 -10.58
C ALA A 3 2.44 -6.14 -10.32
N LEU A 4 2.25 -4.90 -9.87
CA LEU A 4 3.31 -4.04 -9.36
C LEU A 4 3.24 -3.99 -7.83
N LEU A 5 4.39 -4.09 -7.18
CA LEU A 5 4.52 -3.89 -5.73
C LEU A 5 5.54 -2.80 -5.45
N ILE A 6 5.11 -1.71 -4.82
CA ILE A 6 5.99 -0.65 -4.33
C ILE A 6 6.17 -0.86 -2.83
N ALA A 7 7.31 -1.44 -2.45
CA ALA A 7 7.54 -1.90 -1.09
C ALA A 7 9.02 -1.92 -0.71
N GLY A 8 9.26 -1.76 0.60
CA GLY A 8 10.57 -1.80 1.22
C GLY A 8 11.33 -0.47 1.17
N SER A 9 12.21 -0.33 2.15
CA SER A 9 13.20 0.73 2.30
C SER A 9 14.51 0.11 2.75
N TYR A 10 15.57 0.89 2.88
CA TYR A 10 16.79 0.45 3.56
C TYR A 10 16.45 0.01 4.98
N GLY A 11 16.90 -1.19 5.36
CA GLY A 11 16.57 -1.83 6.64
C GLY A 11 15.20 -2.52 6.68
N MET A 12 14.34 -2.38 5.66
CA MET A 12 13.00 -2.98 5.59
C MET A 12 12.73 -3.78 4.30
N SER A 13 13.80 -4.26 3.65
CA SER A 13 13.72 -5.12 2.45
C SER A 13 12.86 -6.38 2.65
N GLY A 14 12.82 -6.93 3.86
CA GLY A 14 12.01 -8.09 4.20
C GLY A 14 10.51 -7.89 3.96
N ALA A 15 9.99 -6.66 4.09
CA ALA A 15 8.60 -6.36 3.77
C ALA A 15 8.31 -6.53 2.26
N SER A 16 9.23 -6.06 1.42
CA SER A 16 9.16 -6.23 -0.03
C SER A 16 9.24 -7.71 -0.43
N VAL A 17 10.16 -8.46 0.18
CA VAL A 17 10.29 -9.91 -0.03
C VAL A 17 8.99 -10.65 0.30
N LEU A 18 8.40 -10.40 1.47
CA LEU A 18 7.18 -11.07 1.91
C LEU A 18 5.98 -10.73 1.03
N ALA A 19 5.78 -9.45 0.70
CA ALA A 19 4.70 -9.00 -0.17
C ALA A 19 4.82 -9.62 -1.57
N THR A 20 6.04 -9.65 -2.12
CA THR A 20 6.32 -10.21 -3.45
C THR A 20 6.08 -11.71 -3.49
N LYS A 21 6.57 -12.46 -2.48
CA LYS A 21 6.30 -13.89 -2.36
C LYS A 21 4.81 -14.18 -2.24
N ALA A 22 4.08 -13.42 -1.43
CA ALA A 22 2.65 -13.58 -1.28
C ALA A 22 1.92 -13.39 -2.62
N CYS A 23 2.25 -12.32 -3.35
CA CYS A 23 1.66 -12.01 -4.66
C CYS A 23 1.92 -13.11 -5.70
N LEU A 24 3.15 -13.64 -5.76
CA LEU A 24 3.46 -14.79 -6.64
C LEU A 24 2.68 -16.04 -6.23
N ARG A 25 2.56 -16.31 -4.93
CA ARG A 25 1.86 -17.50 -4.40
C ARG A 25 0.34 -17.45 -4.57
N THR A 26 -0.25 -16.26 -4.69
CA THR A 26 -1.69 -16.10 -4.94
C THR A 26 -2.06 -16.23 -6.43
N GLY A 27 -1.09 -16.47 -7.31
CA GLY A 27 -1.34 -16.79 -8.73
C GLY A 27 -1.12 -15.63 -9.70
N ALA A 28 -0.41 -14.57 -9.29
CA ALA A 28 0.05 -13.56 -10.25
C ALA A 28 0.98 -14.19 -11.29
N GLY A 29 0.74 -13.93 -12.58
CA GLY A 29 1.54 -14.49 -13.67
C GLY A 29 2.90 -13.81 -13.81
N LYS A 30 2.96 -12.52 -13.45
CA LYS A 30 4.19 -11.73 -13.35
C LYS A 30 4.06 -10.77 -12.17
N VAL A 31 5.13 -10.62 -11.41
CA VAL A 31 5.22 -9.63 -10.33
C VAL A 31 6.47 -8.79 -10.55
N THR A 32 6.28 -7.48 -10.66
CA THR A 32 7.36 -6.50 -10.61
C THR A 32 7.40 -5.90 -9.20
N ALA A 33 8.54 -5.98 -8.54
CA ALA A 33 8.77 -5.30 -7.26
C ALA A 33 9.63 -4.05 -7.49
N HIS A 34 9.07 -2.90 -7.18
CA HIS A 34 9.76 -1.61 -7.13
C HIS A 34 10.27 -1.34 -5.72
N THR A 35 11.58 -1.21 -5.58
CA THR A 35 12.24 -1.05 -4.27
C THR A 35 13.55 -0.26 -4.42
N PRO A 36 14.10 0.33 -3.35
CA PRO A 36 15.35 1.09 -3.44
C PRO A 36 16.54 0.22 -3.82
N LYS A 37 17.56 0.82 -4.46
CA LYS A 37 18.71 0.08 -5.03
C LYS A 37 19.40 -0.85 -4.03
N ARG A 38 19.51 -0.45 -2.76
CA ARG A 38 20.15 -1.27 -1.71
C ARG A 38 19.41 -2.56 -1.36
N ASN A 39 18.17 -2.72 -1.81
CA ASN A 39 17.41 -3.95 -1.62
C ASN A 39 17.65 -4.97 -2.74
N TYR A 40 18.36 -4.61 -3.82
CA TYR A 40 18.53 -5.44 -5.02
C TYR A 40 19.03 -6.85 -4.72
N GLU A 41 20.18 -6.99 -4.05
CA GLU A 41 20.78 -8.29 -3.76
C GLU A 41 19.86 -9.16 -2.91
N ILE A 42 19.28 -8.58 -1.85
CA ILE A 42 18.36 -9.28 -0.94
C ILE A 42 17.15 -9.82 -1.71
N MET A 43 16.60 -8.99 -2.61
CA MET A 43 15.44 -9.37 -3.40
C MET A 43 15.79 -10.44 -4.45
N GLN A 44 16.88 -10.29 -5.20
CA GLN A 44 17.30 -11.28 -6.21
C GLN A 44 17.66 -12.63 -5.58
N ILE A 45 18.24 -12.64 -4.38
CA ILE A 45 18.51 -13.88 -3.65
C ILE A 45 17.21 -14.51 -3.11
N SER A 46 16.30 -13.69 -2.58
CA SER A 46 15.13 -14.18 -1.85
C SER A 46 13.93 -14.54 -2.74
N VAL A 47 13.76 -13.83 -3.86
CA VAL A 47 12.64 -13.93 -4.81
C VAL A 47 13.16 -13.76 -6.25
N PRO A 48 14.00 -14.68 -6.75
CA PRO A 48 14.60 -14.57 -8.09
C PRO A 48 13.56 -14.58 -9.23
N GLU A 49 12.33 -15.03 -8.98
CA GLU A 49 11.24 -15.05 -9.96
C GLU A 49 10.62 -13.67 -10.19
N ALA A 50 10.83 -12.72 -9.27
CA ALA A 50 10.27 -11.38 -9.39
C ALA A 50 11.12 -10.50 -10.32
N VAL A 51 10.46 -9.71 -11.14
CA VAL A 51 11.14 -8.65 -11.89
C VAL A 51 11.44 -7.51 -10.95
N LEU A 52 12.69 -7.09 -10.85
CA LEU A 52 13.06 -5.93 -10.05
C LEU A 52 13.09 -4.66 -10.88
N GLN A 53 12.37 -3.67 -10.36
CA GLN A 53 12.49 -2.29 -10.76
C GLN A 53 13.11 -1.53 -9.60
N MET A 54 14.15 -0.73 -9.87
CA MET A 54 14.85 0.00 -8.82
C MET A 54 14.37 1.44 -8.79
N ASP A 55 14.23 1.97 -7.59
CA ASP A 55 14.03 3.41 -7.39
C ASP A 55 15.28 4.20 -7.82
N ALA A 56 15.09 5.49 -8.14
CA ALA A 56 16.20 6.41 -8.36
C ALA A 56 17.10 6.51 -7.11
N GLU A 57 16.49 6.51 -5.93
CA GLU A 57 17.17 6.60 -4.64
C GLU A 57 17.69 5.26 -4.13
N GLU A 58 18.76 5.31 -3.32
CA GLU A 58 19.39 4.11 -2.80
C GLU A 58 18.61 3.45 -1.66
N THR A 59 17.92 4.25 -0.86
CA THR A 59 17.43 3.83 0.46
C THR A 59 15.92 3.93 0.63
N ILE A 60 15.23 4.68 -0.23
CA ILE A 60 13.82 5.04 -0.05
C ILE A 60 13.10 5.05 -1.39
N PHE A 61 11.77 4.98 -1.35
CA PHE A 61 10.93 5.24 -2.51
C PHE A 61 10.83 6.75 -2.72
N SER A 62 11.18 7.25 -3.90
CA SER A 62 11.34 8.69 -4.12
C SER A 62 10.53 9.25 -5.29
N GLU A 63 10.07 8.40 -6.21
CA GLU A 63 9.35 8.85 -7.40
C GLU A 63 8.25 7.88 -7.83
N PRO A 64 7.14 8.39 -8.39
CA PRO A 64 6.07 7.54 -8.90
C PRO A 64 6.52 6.76 -10.14
N VAL A 65 6.08 5.51 -10.19
CA VAL A 65 6.27 4.56 -11.28
C VAL A 65 5.05 4.54 -12.20
N ASP A 66 5.30 4.35 -13.49
CA ASP A 66 4.24 4.14 -14.46
C ASP A 66 3.46 2.85 -14.18
N THR A 67 2.13 2.94 -14.26
CA THR A 67 1.22 1.86 -13.91
C THR A 67 0.44 1.28 -15.10
N GLU A 68 0.59 1.84 -16.30
CA GLU A 68 -0.23 1.50 -17.47
C GLU A 68 -0.15 0.02 -17.87
N MET A 69 1.01 -0.62 -17.68
CA MET A 69 1.24 -2.01 -18.05
C MET A 69 0.82 -3.03 -16.98
N PHE A 70 0.29 -2.57 -15.84
CA PHE A 70 -0.01 -3.42 -14.69
C PHE A 70 -1.51 -3.56 -14.47
N ASP A 71 -1.94 -4.78 -14.10
CA ASP A 71 -3.33 -5.10 -13.80
C ASP A 71 -3.72 -4.72 -12.36
N ALA A 72 -2.74 -4.58 -11.47
CA ALA A 72 -2.94 -4.15 -10.09
C ALA A 72 -1.64 -3.60 -9.49
N LEU A 73 -1.76 -2.66 -8.55
CA LEU A 73 -0.66 -2.07 -7.79
C LEU A 73 -0.91 -2.25 -6.29
N GLY A 74 0.04 -2.87 -5.58
CA GLY A 74 0.13 -2.86 -4.12
C GLY A 74 1.22 -1.91 -3.63
N VAL A 75 0.94 -1.10 -2.61
CA VAL A 75 1.89 -0.12 -2.07
C VAL A 75 1.83 -0.03 -0.55
N GLY A 76 2.99 0.14 0.08
CA GLY A 76 3.07 0.53 1.49
C GLY A 76 3.92 -0.33 2.43
N PRO A 77 4.02 -1.66 2.28
CA PRO A 77 4.82 -2.48 3.19
C PRO A 77 6.29 -2.03 3.27
N GLY A 78 6.70 -1.53 4.43
CA GLY A 78 8.09 -1.13 4.71
C GLY A 78 8.58 0.06 3.90
N LEU A 79 7.71 0.97 3.46
CA LEU A 79 8.14 2.20 2.78
C LEU A 79 8.82 3.20 3.72
N GLY A 80 8.54 3.12 5.03
CA GLY A 80 8.85 4.20 5.94
C GLY A 80 7.93 5.40 5.74
N GLN A 81 8.21 6.50 6.45
CA GLN A 81 7.31 7.65 6.55
C GLN A 81 8.05 8.98 6.38
N ASN A 82 9.14 8.99 5.62
CA ASN A 82 9.85 10.24 5.32
C ASN A 82 9.03 11.11 4.35
N GLU A 83 9.36 12.40 4.30
CA GLU A 83 8.62 13.36 3.48
C GLU A 83 8.71 13.04 1.98
N THR A 84 9.90 12.65 1.51
CA THR A 84 10.11 12.31 0.09
C THR A 84 9.24 11.12 -0.34
N THR A 85 9.18 10.04 0.45
CA THR A 85 8.29 8.91 0.17
C THR A 85 6.82 9.31 0.30
N ALA A 86 6.46 10.20 1.22
CA ALA A 86 5.09 10.68 1.33
C ALA A 86 4.63 11.44 0.06
N ILE A 87 5.48 12.32 -0.47
CA ILE A 87 5.23 13.05 -1.72
C ILE A 87 5.17 12.09 -2.92
N ALA A 88 6.11 11.15 -3.00
CA ALA A 88 6.14 10.14 -4.04
C ALA A 88 4.88 9.25 -4.01
N LEU A 89 4.43 8.87 -2.81
CA LEU A 89 3.24 8.06 -2.59
C LEU A 89 1.99 8.79 -3.08
N ILE A 90 1.75 10.04 -2.68
CA ILE A 90 0.55 10.75 -3.13
C ILE A 90 0.58 10.99 -4.65
N ALA A 91 1.75 11.25 -5.22
CA ALA A 91 1.91 11.34 -6.67
C ALA A 91 1.59 10.00 -7.37
N GLN A 92 2.04 8.87 -6.80
CA GLN A 92 1.76 7.54 -7.30
C GLN A 92 0.25 7.23 -7.27
N LEU A 93 -0.40 7.47 -6.13
CA LEU A 93 -1.82 7.17 -5.94
C LEU A 93 -2.70 7.97 -6.90
N ARG A 94 -2.32 9.22 -7.21
CA ARG A 94 -3.05 10.07 -8.16
C ARG A 94 -2.84 9.67 -9.63
N ARG A 95 -1.70 9.09 -9.95
CA ARG A 95 -1.32 8.69 -11.32
C ARG A 95 -1.67 7.25 -11.65
N ALA A 96 -2.04 6.45 -10.65
CA ALA A 96 -2.36 5.05 -10.83
C ALA A 96 -3.58 4.88 -11.75
N THR A 97 -3.42 4.08 -12.79
CA THR A 97 -4.48 3.77 -13.76
C THR A 97 -5.10 2.39 -13.54
N CYS A 98 -4.53 1.60 -12.63
CA CYS A 98 -4.97 0.25 -12.27
C CYS A 98 -5.50 0.19 -10.82
N PRO A 99 -6.25 -0.87 -10.46
CA PRO A 99 -6.69 -1.12 -9.08
C PRO A 99 -5.54 -1.05 -8.06
N LEU A 100 -5.78 -0.35 -6.96
CA LEU A 100 -4.80 -0.05 -5.93
C LEU A 100 -5.11 -0.78 -4.62
N VAL A 101 -4.08 -1.36 -4.01
CA VAL A 101 -4.10 -1.87 -2.63
C VAL A 101 -3.11 -1.07 -1.80
N ILE A 102 -3.59 -0.44 -0.74
CA ILE A 102 -2.81 0.42 0.17
C ILE A 102 -2.73 -0.25 1.54
N ASP A 103 -1.51 -0.47 2.03
CA ASP A 103 -1.26 -1.12 3.31
C ASP A 103 -0.19 -0.40 4.15
N ALA A 104 -0.07 -0.76 5.43
CA ALA A 104 1.05 -0.45 6.30
C ALA A 104 1.48 1.03 6.31
N ASP A 105 2.73 1.34 5.94
CA ASP A 105 3.26 2.70 6.00
C ASP A 105 2.54 3.67 5.07
N ALA A 106 1.98 3.19 3.95
CA ALA A 106 1.18 4.06 3.10
C ALA A 106 -0.09 4.53 3.82
N LEU A 107 -0.74 3.66 4.61
CA LEU A 107 -1.87 4.05 5.45
C LEU A 107 -1.44 5.01 6.55
N ASN A 108 -0.26 4.81 7.16
CA ASN A 108 0.28 5.73 8.16
C ASN A 108 0.54 7.13 7.56
N ILE A 109 1.15 7.21 6.37
CA ILE A 109 1.39 8.48 5.67
C ILE A 109 0.06 9.19 5.39
N LEU A 110 -0.95 8.48 4.88
CA LEU A 110 -2.27 9.05 4.61
C LEU A 110 -2.97 9.52 5.89
N SER A 111 -2.79 8.79 7.01
CA SER A 111 -3.36 9.17 8.31
C SER A 111 -2.77 10.46 8.87
N SER A 112 -1.48 10.73 8.60
CA SER A 112 -0.80 11.98 8.96
C SER A 112 -1.19 13.14 8.03
N HIS A 113 -1.58 12.84 6.78
CA HIS A 113 -1.96 13.83 5.77
C HIS A 113 -3.43 13.69 5.38
N ARG A 114 -4.34 13.87 6.34
CA ARG A 114 -5.79 13.63 6.12
C ARG A 114 -6.40 14.40 4.95
N ALA A 115 -5.86 15.58 4.62
CA ALA A 115 -6.31 16.36 3.47
C ALA A 115 -6.10 15.63 2.13
N TRP A 116 -5.15 14.71 2.04
CA TRP A 116 -4.89 13.92 0.83
C TRP A 116 -5.93 12.83 0.59
N MET A 117 -6.71 12.43 1.61
CA MET A 117 -7.72 11.39 1.42
C MET A 117 -8.78 11.77 0.38
N GLN A 118 -9.09 13.06 0.23
CA GLN A 118 -10.02 13.56 -0.78
C GLN A 118 -9.46 13.51 -2.21
N GLN A 119 -8.15 13.33 -2.36
CA GLN A 119 -7.45 13.27 -3.66
C GLN A 119 -7.26 11.83 -4.14
N LEU A 120 -7.64 10.85 -3.34
CA LEU A 120 -7.49 9.45 -3.67
C LEU A 120 -8.45 9.06 -4.81
N PRO A 121 -8.02 8.18 -5.73
CA PRO A 121 -8.94 7.63 -6.71
C PRO A 121 -10.01 6.77 -6.02
N LYS A 122 -11.11 6.55 -6.73
CA LYS A 122 -12.19 5.67 -6.28
C LYS A 122 -11.77 4.20 -6.41
N ASN A 123 -12.50 3.31 -5.75
CA ASN A 123 -12.33 1.85 -5.81
C ASN A 123 -10.97 1.35 -5.30
N ILE A 124 -10.28 2.12 -4.47
CA ILE A 124 -9.05 1.68 -3.81
C ILE A 124 -9.36 0.71 -2.68
N ILE A 125 -8.46 -0.24 -2.43
CA ILE A 125 -8.56 -1.20 -1.33
C ILE A 125 -7.57 -0.79 -0.25
N MET A 126 -8.06 -0.56 0.96
CA MET A 126 -7.25 -0.27 2.13
C MET A 126 -7.29 -1.44 3.10
N THR A 127 -6.16 -1.83 3.68
CA THR A 127 -6.08 -2.99 4.57
C THR A 127 -5.60 -2.67 6.00
N PRO A 128 -6.19 -1.68 6.69
CA PRO A 128 -5.70 -1.25 8.01
C PRO A 128 -5.91 -2.32 9.07
N HIS A 129 -4.94 -2.49 9.95
CA HIS A 129 -5.17 -3.10 11.26
C HIS A 129 -5.87 -2.10 12.21
N PRO A 130 -6.39 -2.52 13.38
CA PRO A 130 -7.24 -1.66 14.20
C PRO A 130 -6.58 -0.34 14.62
N LYS A 131 -5.29 -0.37 14.96
CA LYS A 131 -4.53 0.85 15.29
C LYS A 131 -4.27 1.78 14.10
N GLU A 132 -4.06 1.26 12.89
CA GLU A 132 -3.91 2.05 11.66
C GLU A 132 -5.24 2.71 11.32
N PHE A 133 -6.33 1.95 11.44
CA PHE A 133 -7.67 2.47 11.22
C PHE A 133 -8.00 3.61 12.20
N ASP A 134 -7.74 3.44 13.50
CA ASP A 134 -8.02 4.47 14.49
C ASP A 134 -7.23 5.77 14.20
N ARG A 135 -5.98 5.68 13.70
CA ARG A 135 -5.20 6.85 13.24
C ARG A 135 -5.83 7.50 12.00
N LEU A 136 -6.20 6.68 11.01
CA LEU A 136 -6.80 7.10 9.76
C LEU A 136 -8.16 7.79 9.99
N ALA A 137 -8.97 7.24 10.89
CA ALA A 137 -10.33 7.68 11.17
C ALA A 137 -10.40 8.98 11.99
N GLY A 138 -9.35 9.37 12.70
CA GLY A 138 -9.42 10.55 13.56
C GLY A 138 -9.05 10.28 15.00
N ASN A 139 -9.73 9.30 15.55
CA ASN A 139 -9.95 9.08 16.98
C ASN A 139 -9.94 7.58 17.27
N ALA A 140 -9.49 7.22 18.47
CA ALA A 140 -9.56 5.84 18.94
C ALA A 140 -11.02 5.35 19.02
N SER A 141 -11.28 4.16 18.51
CA SER A 141 -12.59 3.51 18.65
C SER A 141 -12.67 2.83 20.01
N SER A 142 -13.76 3.05 20.74
CA SER A 142 -14.00 2.46 22.07
C SER A 142 -14.40 0.98 22.00
N SER A 143 -14.93 0.53 20.87
CA SER A 143 -15.38 -0.85 20.65
C SER A 143 -15.15 -1.33 19.21
N CYS A 144 -15.26 -2.65 19.01
CA CYS A 144 -15.18 -3.25 17.68
C CYS A 144 -16.34 -2.80 16.77
N THR A 145 -17.56 -2.73 17.30
CA THR A 145 -18.75 -2.28 16.56
C THR A 145 -18.63 -0.82 16.12
N GLU A 146 -18.13 0.06 16.99
CA GLU A 146 -17.90 1.46 16.63
C GLU A 146 -16.87 1.59 15.50
N ARG A 147 -15.80 0.79 15.57
CA ARG A 147 -14.78 0.77 14.52
C ARG A 147 -15.36 0.32 13.18
N LEU A 148 -16.25 -0.67 13.19
CA LEU A 148 -16.94 -1.15 12.00
C LEU A 148 -17.84 -0.08 11.37
N MET A 149 -18.64 0.62 12.19
CA MET A 149 -19.50 1.71 11.70
C MET A 149 -18.66 2.84 11.08
N LYS A 150 -17.59 3.25 11.75
CA LYS A 150 -16.64 4.23 11.23
C LYS A 150 -15.97 3.76 9.93
N ALA A 151 -15.66 2.47 9.80
CA ALA A 151 -15.08 1.92 8.59
C ALA A 151 -16.06 1.97 7.42
N SER A 152 -17.33 1.65 7.66
CA SER A 152 -18.40 1.77 6.65
C SER A 152 -18.58 3.22 6.20
N GLU A 153 -18.66 4.17 7.13
CA GLU A 153 -18.79 5.60 6.81
C GLU A 153 -17.57 6.12 6.02
N LEU A 154 -16.36 5.70 6.40
CA LEU A 154 -15.14 6.07 5.69
C LEU A 154 -15.09 5.46 4.28
N ALA A 155 -15.49 4.20 4.13
CA ALA A 155 -15.57 3.50 2.85
C ALA A 155 -16.55 4.19 1.89
N GLU A 156 -17.73 4.57 2.37
CA GLU A 156 -18.73 5.34 1.60
C GLU A 156 -18.18 6.71 1.19
N ARG A 157 -17.62 7.46 2.15
CA ARG A 157 -17.10 8.81 1.90
C ARG A 157 -15.97 8.82 0.87
N LEU A 158 -15.09 7.82 0.90
CA LEU A 158 -13.95 7.71 -0.02
C LEU A 158 -14.28 6.92 -1.29
N GLN A 159 -15.47 6.31 -1.37
CA GLN A 159 -15.82 5.32 -2.39
C GLN A 159 -14.72 4.25 -2.53
N ALA A 160 -14.28 3.73 -1.38
CA ALA A 160 -13.16 2.82 -1.22
C ALA A 160 -13.60 1.53 -0.52
N TYR A 161 -12.81 0.48 -0.67
CA TYR A 161 -12.96 -0.77 0.05
C TYR A 161 -12.04 -0.76 1.27
N ILE A 162 -12.59 -1.06 2.46
CA ILE A 162 -11.79 -1.12 3.69
C ILE A 162 -11.88 -2.54 4.25
N ILE A 163 -10.72 -3.17 4.39
CA ILE A 163 -10.56 -4.50 4.98
C ILE A 163 -9.88 -4.33 6.34
N LEU A 164 -10.70 -4.34 7.40
CA LEU A 164 -10.21 -4.16 8.75
C LEU A 164 -9.63 -5.49 9.27
N LYS A 165 -8.31 -5.56 9.43
CA LYS A 165 -7.63 -6.77 9.93
C LYS A 165 -7.99 -6.99 11.42
N GLY A 166 -8.35 -8.21 11.82
CA GLY A 166 -8.80 -8.53 13.19
C GLY A 166 -9.87 -9.63 13.18
N THR A 167 -10.81 -9.58 14.13
CA THR A 167 -12.07 -10.34 14.03
C THR A 167 -12.72 -9.91 12.70
N LEU A 168 -12.78 -10.80 11.71
CA LEU A 168 -12.95 -10.45 10.29
C LEU A 168 -14.16 -9.54 10.04
N PHE A 169 -13.92 -8.35 9.47
CA PHE A 169 -14.96 -7.52 8.89
C PHE A 169 -14.49 -6.90 7.57
N CYS A 170 -15.28 -7.07 6.51
CA CYS A 170 -15.08 -6.43 5.22
C CYS A 170 -16.29 -5.53 4.95
N THR A 171 -16.06 -4.25 4.67
CA THR A 171 -17.10 -3.30 4.28
C THR A 171 -16.99 -3.02 2.79
N LEU A 172 -18.12 -3.15 2.08
CA LEU A 172 -18.25 -2.85 0.66
C LEU A 172 -18.84 -1.44 0.50
N PRO A 173 -18.36 -0.62 -0.45
CA PRO A 173 -19.09 0.58 -0.84
C PRO A 173 -20.45 0.18 -1.45
N PRO A 174 -21.49 1.00 -1.26
CA PRO A 174 -22.82 0.78 -1.86
C PRO A 174 -22.82 0.88 -3.38
#